data_AF-A0A3Q2PUV1-F1
#
_entry.id   AF-A0A3Q2PUV1-F1
#
_cell.length_a   1.000
_cell.length_b   1.000
_cell.length_c   1.000
_cell.angle_alpha   90.00
_cell.angle_beta   90.00
_cell.angle_gamma   90.00
#
_symmetry.space_group_name_H-M   'P 1'
#
loop_
_entity.id
_entity.type
_entity.pdbx_description
1 polymer ?
#
loop_
_entity_poly.entity_id
_entity_poly.type
_entity_poly.pdbx_seq_one_letter_code
_entity_poly.pdbx_strand_id
1 'polypeptide(L)'
;MKSTEVAPYCGGNLFAKLKEPVQVQLFTHYQTYRTSIRFPHSSFSLFSLQDQIFICPIVFDKKLKKTTLKAAGISCKSSIGSTPSCSHPVLDMGKLSEVHPGNYVFYDVQQSLIGSCSLDDVAVRVLTRVIGHCPHRNQLLVDCGWAGISLDGAGKLPTGYAVIEGHPNLKLLSMTQEHGRVEPISGPLDYSKYAIGSLLTLIPYHSCATAMMHPVYHVHSEGRLLGKWTPTRGW
;
A
#
# COMPACT_ATOMS: atom_id res chain seq x y z
N MET A 1 0.06 -32.13 -4.20
CA MET A 1 -0.57 -32.31 -2.87
C MET A 1 0.52 -32.62 -1.86
N LYS A 2 0.95 -31.63 -1.08
CA LYS A 2 1.65 -31.86 0.19
C LYS A 2 0.95 -30.99 1.21
N SER A 3 0.45 -31.64 2.24
CA SER A 3 -0.33 -31.14 3.35
C SER A 3 0.41 -30.06 4.13
N THR A 4 -0.21 -28.91 4.30
CA THR A 4 0.16 -27.96 5.35
C THR A 4 -0.53 -28.42 6.64
N GLU A 5 0.20 -29.13 7.48
CA GLU A 5 -0.17 -29.32 8.88
C GLU A 5 -0.14 -27.97 9.60
N VAL A 6 -1.26 -27.61 10.23
CA VAL A 6 -1.35 -26.48 11.13
C VAL A 6 -0.89 -26.95 12.51
N ALA A 7 0.31 -26.53 12.92
CA ALA A 7 0.81 -26.77 14.27
C ALA A 7 0.03 -25.90 15.29
N PRO A 8 -0.23 -26.41 16.51
CA PRO A 8 -1.02 -25.71 17.50
C PRO A 8 -0.24 -24.58 18.19
N TYR A 9 -1.00 -23.57 18.62
CA TYR A 9 -0.58 -22.39 19.38
C TYR A 9 0.15 -22.73 20.68
N CYS A 10 1.34 -22.12 20.89
CA CYS A 10 1.78 -21.56 22.18
C CYS A 10 3.17 -20.92 22.01
N GLY A 11 3.28 -19.61 22.21
CA GLY A 11 4.55 -18.91 22.49
C GLY A 11 5.64 -19.03 21.43
N GLY A 12 5.57 -18.20 20.38
CA GLY A 12 6.69 -18.05 19.44
C GLY A 12 6.36 -17.08 18.32
N ASN A 13 7.10 -15.97 18.26
CA ASN A 13 7.12 -14.93 17.22
C ASN A 13 5.77 -14.58 16.59
N LEU A 14 5.13 -13.54 17.11
CA LEU A 14 3.91 -12.92 16.58
C LEU A 14 4.04 -12.38 15.14
N PHE A 15 5.24 -12.42 14.58
CA PHE A 15 5.59 -11.86 13.29
C PHE A 15 6.21 -12.94 12.40
N ALA A 16 5.38 -13.64 11.65
CA ALA A 16 5.86 -14.35 10.48
C ALA A 16 6.06 -13.31 9.37
N LYS A 17 7.27 -12.74 9.29
CA LYS A 17 7.72 -12.12 8.03
C LYS A 17 7.74 -13.25 6.99
N LEU A 18 7.21 -13.01 5.79
CA LEU A 18 7.37 -13.98 4.69
C LEU A 18 8.87 -14.26 4.56
N LYS A 19 9.26 -15.55 4.63
CA LYS A 19 10.68 -15.95 4.65
C LYS A 19 11.45 -15.55 3.38
N GLU A 20 10.70 -15.26 2.31
CA GLU A 20 11.21 -14.81 1.01
C GLU A 20 10.41 -13.57 0.57
N PRO A 21 11.02 -12.60 -0.13
CA PRO A 21 10.31 -11.42 -0.64
C PRO A 21 9.35 -11.85 -1.76
N VAL A 22 8.12 -12.20 -1.37
CA VAL A 22 7.03 -12.44 -2.32
C VAL A 22 6.46 -11.08 -2.68
N GLN A 23 6.64 -10.68 -3.93
CA GLN A 23 6.09 -9.44 -4.45
C GLN A 23 4.79 -9.71 -5.20
N VAL A 24 3.90 -8.72 -5.17
CA VAL A 24 2.60 -8.78 -5.81
C VAL A 24 2.54 -7.70 -6.88
N GLN A 25 2.52 -8.16 -8.12
CA GLN A 25 2.43 -7.32 -9.30
C GLN A 25 0.98 -7.20 -9.76
N LEU A 26 0.55 -5.97 -9.97
CA LEU A 26 -0.73 -5.61 -10.51
C LEU A 26 -0.53 -5.11 -11.94
N PHE A 27 -1.31 -5.62 -12.88
CA PHE A 27 -1.22 -5.25 -14.29
C PHE A 27 -2.43 -4.43 -14.68
N THR A 28 -2.21 -3.30 -15.34
CA THR A 28 -3.27 -2.64 -16.09
C THR A 28 -3.53 -3.45 -17.35
N HIS A 29 -4.76 -3.88 -17.55
CA HIS A 29 -5.30 -4.27 -18.86
C HIS A 29 -6.51 -3.35 -19.03
N TYR A 30 -6.70 -2.68 -20.17
CA TYR A 30 -8.01 -2.47 -20.84
C TYR A 30 -7.98 -1.42 -21.97
N GLN A 31 -8.89 -1.63 -22.92
CA GLN A 31 -9.13 -0.84 -24.13
C GLN A 31 -9.92 0.45 -23.83
N THR A 32 -9.54 1.52 -24.52
CA THR A 32 -10.02 2.90 -24.38
C THR A 32 -11.53 3.07 -24.59
N TYR A 33 -12.23 3.64 -23.61
CA TYR A 33 -13.47 4.39 -23.83
C TYR A 33 -13.45 5.71 -23.02
N ARG A 34 -13.75 6.83 -23.70
CA ARG A 34 -13.63 8.21 -23.19
C ARG A 34 -14.92 8.64 -22.48
N THR A 35 -14.81 9.04 -21.22
CA THR A 35 -15.68 10.08 -20.62
C THR A 35 -14.92 10.81 -19.50
N SER A 36 -15.12 12.13 -19.41
CA SER A 36 -14.40 13.03 -18.50
C SER A 36 -15.36 13.74 -17.55
N ILE A 37 -15.11 13.69 -16.24
CA ILE A 37 -15.79 14.48 -15.21
C ILE A 37 -14.73 14.97 -14.20
N ARG A 38 -14.83 16.21 -13.71
CA ARG A 38 -13.95 16.83 -12.69
C ARG A 38 -14.74 17.13 -11.40
N PHE A 39 -14.08 17.06 -10.25
CA PHE A 39 -14.58 17.58 -8.96
C PHE A 39 -13.45 18.27 -8.15
N PRO A 40 -13.77 19.22 -7.25
CA PRO A 40 -12.79 20.05 -6.54
C PRO A 40 -12.39 19.50 -5.15
N HIS A 41 -11.23 19.96 -4.67
CA HIS A 41 -10.53 19.56 -3.45
C HIS A 41 -11.13 20.11 -2.15
N SER A 42 -10.98 19.36 -1.06
CA SER A 42 -10.93 19.89 0.31
C SER A 42 -9.81 19.21 1.13
N SER A 43 -9.20 20.00 1.99
CA SER A 43 -8.01 19.72 2.79
C SER A 43 -8.35 19.18 4.18
N PHE A 44 -7.62 18.15 4.65
CA PHE A 44 -7.57 17.73 6.05
C PHE A 44 -6.16 17.31 6.45
N SER A 45 -5.77 17.66 7.67
CA SER A 45 -4.43 17.57 8.26
C SER A 45 -4.03 16.14 8.65
N LEU A 46 -2.77 15.80 8.40
CA LEU A 46 -2.10 14.56 8.81
C LEU A 46 -1.47 14.73 10.21
N PHE A 47 -1.62 13.71 11.07
CA PHE A 47 -0.89 13.59 12.35
C PHE A 47 0.46 12.90 12.12
N SER A 48 1.49 13.30 12.87
CA SER A 48 2.86 12.80 12.77
C SER A 48 3.07 11.47 13.52
N LEU A 49 4.21 10.82 13.29
CA LEU A 49 4.66 9.60 13.99
C LEU A 49 4.71 9.74 15.52
N GLN A 50 5.11 10.93 16.02
CA GLN A 50 5.07 11.24 17.44
C GLN A 50 3.63 11.21 17.97
N ASP A 51 2.67 11.74 17.20
CA ASP A 51 1.26 11.75 17.61
C ASP A 51 0.66 10.33 17.64
N GLN A 52 1.07 9.43 16.75
CA GLN A 52 0.57 8.04 16.74
C GLN A 52 1.21 7.14 17.81
N ILE A 53 2.51 7.30 18.07
CA ILE A 53 3.18 6.68 19.22
C ILE A 53 2.58 7.20 20.53
N PHE A 54 2.04 8.42 20.57
CA PHE A 54 1.27 8.95 21.70
C PHE A 54 -0.19 8.44 21.74
N ILE A 55 -0.85 8.20 20.59
CA ILE A 55 -2.19 7.60 20.55
C ILE A 55 -2.18 6.18 21.13
N CYS A 56 -1.14 5.39 20.89
CA CYS A 56 -1.06 4.02 21.43
C CYS A 56 -1.18 3.98 22.98
N PRO A 57 -0.39 4.72 23.77
CA PRO A 57 -0.58 4.85 25.21
C PRO A 57 -1.90 5.52 25.58
N ILE A 58 -2.42 6.51 24.81
CA ILE A 58 -3.74 7.12 25.10
C ILE A 58 -4.90 6.11 24.95
N VAL A 59 -4.81 5.15 24.02
CA VAL A 59 -5.78 4.03 23.92
C VAL A 59 -5.66 3.10 25.13
N PHE A 60 -4.45 2.90 25.67
CA PHE A 60 -4.22 2.11 26.88
C PHE A 60 -4.57 2.86 28.19
N ASP A 61 -4.50 4.18 28.22
CA ASP A 61 -4.73 5.05 29.40
C ASP A 61 -6.23 5.26 29.72
N LYS A 62 -7.13 4.85 28.82
CA LYS A 62 -8.52 4.55 29.19
C LYS A 62 -8.54 3.23 29.97
N LYS A 63 -8.12 3.28 31.24
CA LYS A 63 -8.32 2.28 32.31
C LYS A 63 -9.10 1.07 31.82
N LEU A 64 -8.35 0.03 31.41
CA LEU A 64 -8.80 -1.25 30.89
C LEU A 64 -10.24 -1.61 31.33
N LYS A 65 -11.23 -1.47 30.44
CA LYS A 65 -12.59 -2.01 30.64
C LYS A 65 -12.55 -3.50 31.02
N LYS A 66 -11.51 -4.23 30.61
CA LYS A 66 -11.27 -5.64 30.94
C LYS A 66 -11.08 -5.89 32.44
N THR A 67 -10.40 -5.01 33.18
CA THR A 67 -10.24 -5.20 34.64
C THR A 67 -11.55 -4.93 35.37
N THR A 68 -12.33 -3.93 34.91
CA THR A 68 -13.69 -3.68 35.42
C THR A 68 -14.65 -4.82 35.13
N LEU A 69 -14.65 -5.37 33.91
CA LEU A 69 -15.47 -6.53 33.54
C LEU A 69 -15.08 -7.77 34.34
N LYS A 70 -13.77 -8.01 34.53
CA LYS A 70 -13.27 -9.10 35.36
C LYS A 70 -13.69 -8.95 36.82
N ALA A 71 -13.66 -7.74 37.38
CA ALA A 71 -14.14 -7.47 38.75
C ALA A 71 -15.64 -7.73 38.91
N ALA A 72 -16.43 -7.60 37.83
CA ALA A 72 -17.84 -7.97 37.79
C ALA A 72 -18.10 -9.46 37.48
N GLY A 73 -17.05 -10.31 37.44
CA GLY A 73 -17.17 -11.74 37.14
C GLY A 73 -17.36 -12.07 35.65
N ILE A 74 -17.23 -11.09 34.75
CA ILE A 74 -17.43 -11.26 33.30
C ILE A 74 -16.08 -11.50 32.61
N SER A 75 -15.92 -12.67 32.00
CA SER A 75 -14.76 -12.98 31.17
C SER A 75 -14.94 -12.42 29.75
N CYS A 76 -13.95 -11.67 29.26
CA CYS A 76 -13.97 -11.13 27.90
C CYS A 76 -12.61 -11.27 27.19
N LYS A 77 -12.66 -11.53 25.89
CA LYS A 77 -11.51 -11.44 24.99
C LYS A 77 -11.31 -9.98 24.56
N SER A 78 -10.05 -9.59 24.36
CA SER A 78 -9.69 -8.23 23.94
C SER A 78 -8.87 -8.27 22.65
N SER A 79 -9.30 -7.49 21.66
CA SER A 79 -8.76 -7.47 20.31
C SER A 79 -8.53 -6.01 19.89
N ILE A 80 -7.31 -5.69 19.46
CA ILE A 80 -6.96 -4.41 18.82
C ILE A 80 -5.92 -4.67 17.73
N GLY A 81 -5.66 -3.73 16.83
CA GLY A 81 -4.52 -3.83 15.94
C GLY A 81 -4.70 -3.00 14.69
N SER A 82 -3.67 -2.23 14.36
CA SER A 82 -3.48 -1.61 13.06
C SER A 82 -2.09 -1.98 12.56
N THR A 83 -1.84 -1.89 11.26
CA THR A 83 -0.49 -2.14 10.73
C THR A 83 0.57 -1.30 11.45
N PRO A 84 0.41 0.03 11.64
CA PRO A 84 1.43 0.82 12.34
C PRO A 84 1.73 0.34 13.77
N SER A 85 0.70 0.06 14.57
CA SER A 85 0.90 -0.36 15.96
C SER A 85 1.45 -1.78 16.08
N CYS A 86 1.08 -2.67 15.15
CA CYS A 86 1.59 -4.03 15.14
C CYS A 86 3.00 -4.10 14.55
N SER A 87 3.41 -3.17 13.68
CA SER A 87 4.79 -3.08 13.19
C SER A 87 5.78 -2.63 14.26
N HIS A 88 5.31 -1.87 15.27
CA HIS A 88 6.08 -1.48 16.46
C HIS A 88 5.32 -1.82 17.74
N PRO A 89 5.23 -3.11 18.09
CA PRO A 89 4.41 -3.53 19.21
C PRO A 89 4.98 -3.03 20.54
N VAL A 90 4.11 -2.59 21.43
CA VAL A 90 4.45 -2.30 22.84
C VAL A 90 4.21 -3.53 23.71
N LEU A 91 4.93 -3.65 24.83
CA LEU A 91 4.83 -4.81 25.74
C LEU A 91 3.39 -5.06 26.23
N ASP A 92 2.60 -4.01 26.41
CA ASP A 92 1.21 -4.12 26.86
C ASP A 92 0.30 -4.83 25.86
N MET A 93 0.66 -4.91 24.58
CA MET A 93 -0.06 -5.71 23.60
C MET A 93 -0.03 -7.21 23.95
N GLY A 94 0.94 -7.67 24.74
CA GLY A 94 0.98 -9.03 25.29
C GLY A 94 -0.17 -9.37 26.24
N LYS A 95 -0.93 -8.38 26.73
CA LYS A 95 -2.12 -8.59 27.58
C LYS A 95 -3.41 -8.80 26.78
N LEU A 96 -3.35 -8.63 25.46
CA LEU A 96 -4.47 -8.81 24.54
C LEU A 96 -4.73 -10.29 24.29
N SER A 97 -5.92 -10.60 23.79
CA SER A 97 -6.28 -11.95 23.37
C SER A 97 -5.90 -12.21 21.92
N GLU A 98 -5.94 -11.18 21.07
CA GLU A 98 -5.49 -11.24 19.68
C GLU A 98 -5.10 -9.85 19.18
N VAL A 99 -4.45 -9.83 18.00
CA VAL A 99 -4.27 -8.61 17.19
C VAL A 99 -4.78 -8.83 15.78
N HIS A 100 -5.25 -7.77 15.12
CA HIS A 100 -5.89 -7.86 13.80
C HIS A 100 -5.40 -6.81 12.77
N PRO A 101 -4.07 -6.67 12.53
CA PRO A 101 -3.57 -5.85 11.42
C PRO A 101 -3.93 -6.50 10.07
N GLY A 102 -4.05 -5.68 9.02
CA GLY A 102 -4.39 -6.16 7.67
C GLY A 102 -3.37 -5.76 6.61
N ASN A 103 -3.10 -4.45 6.49
CA ASN A 103 -2.26 -3.90 5.43
C ASN A 103 -0.80 -4.42 5.42
N TYR A 104 -0.28 -4.89 6.57
CA TYR A 104 1.11 -5.35 6.74
C TYR A 104 1.55 -6.47 5.78
N VAL A 105 0.59 -7.21 5.20
CA VAL A 105 0.89 -8.24 4.19
C VAL A 105 1.45 -7.64 2.89
N PHE A 106 1.09 -6.39 2.58
CA PHE A 106 1.60 -5.66 1.42
C PHE A 106 2.47 -4.46 1.77
N TYR A 107 2.15 -3.77 2.87
CA TYR A 107 2.58 -2.39 3.12
C TYR A 107 2.29 -1.47 1.91
N ASP A 108 2.75 -0.22 1.97
CA ASP A 108 2.66 0.77 0.89
C ASP A 108 3.52 2.00 1.24
N VAL A 109 3.54 2.99 0.33
CA VAL A 109 4.31 4.23 0.58
C VAL A 109 3.77 4.97 1.80
N GLN A 110 2.46 4.95 2.08
CA GLN A 110 1.90 5.56 3.28
C GLN A 110 2.49 4.92 4.54
N GLN A 111 2.54 3.59 4.63
CA GLN A 111 3.15 2.90 5.76
C GLN A 111 4.64 3.20 5.91
N SER A 112 5.35 3.33 4.79
CA SER A 112 6.77 3.73 4.83
C SER A 112 6.95 5.15 5.35
N LEU A 113 6.10 6.10 4.96
CA LEU A 113 6.12 7.47 5.50
C LEU A 113 5.72 7.55 6.97
N ILE A 114 4.78 6.70 7.41
CA ILE A 114 4.44 6.51 8.82
C ILE A 114 5.58 5.78 9.55
N GLY A 115 6.60 5.28 8.86
CA GLY A 115 7.73 4.56 9.44
C GLY A 115 7.42 3.13 9.84
N SER A 116 6.24 2.60 9.53
CA SER A 116 5.81 1.23 9.86
C SER A 116 6.62 0.15 9.13
N CYS A 117 7.27 0.52 8.02
CA CYS A 117 8.11 -0.36 7.22
C CYS A 117 9.14 0.45 6.42
N SER A 118 10.13 -0.23 5.85
CA SER A 118 10.96 0.35 4.77
C SER A 118 10.22 0.25 3.43
N LEU A 119 10.67 0.99 2.40
CA LEU A 119 10.13 0.82 1.04
C LEU A 119 10.43 -0.58 0.47
N ASP A 120 11.50 -1.22 0.91
CA ASP A 120 11.87 -2.57 0.49
C ASP A 120 10.93 -3.64 1.05
N ASP A 121 10.25 -3.37 2.16
CA ASP A 121 9.23 -4.24 2.73
C ASP A 121 7.89 -4.15 1.96
N VAL A 122 7.71 -3.14 1.10
CA VAL A 122 6.48 -3.00 0.32
C VAL A 122 6.45 -4.07 -0.76
N ALA A 123 5.48 -4.97 -0.69
CA ALA A 123 5.35 -6.08 -1.64
C ALA A 123 4.53 -5.70 -2.89
N VAL A 124 3.59 -4.75 -2.77
CA VAL A 124 2.71 -4.37 -3.88
C VAL A 124 3.42 -3.49 -4.90
N ARG A 125 3.23 -3.80 -6.18
CA ARG A 125 3.68 -3.03 -7.33
C ARG A 125 2.57 -2.94 -8.38
N VAL A 126 2.45 -1.81 -9.07
CA VAL A 126 1.62 -1.66 -10.28
C VAL A 126 2.54 -1.46 -11.47
N LEU A 127 2.41 -2.33 -12.46
CA LEU A 127 3.22 -2.30 -13.67
C LEU A 127 2.50 -1.46 -14.71
N THR A 128 3.19 -0.50 -15.30
CA THR A 128 2.63 0.37 -16.34
C THR A 128 3.61 0.54 -17.48
N ARG A 129 3.11 0.70 -18.71
CA ARG A 129 3.92 0.99 -19.89
C ARG A 129 3.93 2.47 -20.19
N VAL A 130 5.07 2.97 -20.65
CA VAL A 130 5.15 4.25 -21.34
C VAL A 130 4.45 4.10 -22.69
N ILE A 131 3.39 4.87 -22.91
CA ILE A 131 2.56 4.82 -24.13
C ILE A 131 2.68 6.08 -24.98
N GLY A 132 3.38 7.10 -24.49
CA GLY A 132 3.62 8.30 -25.28
C GLY A 132 4.59 9.27 -24.61
N HIS A 133 5.19 10.12 -25.45
CA HIS A 133 6.02 11.23 -25.03
C HIS A 133 5.30 12.53 -25.33
N CYS A 134 5.38 13.49 -24.40
CA CYS A 134 4.83 14.83 -24.56
C CYS A 134 5.93 15.88 -24.35
N PRO A 135 6.87 16.06 -25.31
CA PRO A 135 8.00 16.98 -25.17
C PRO A 135 7.61 18.41 -24.80
N HIS A 136 6.56 18.93 -25.44
CA HIS A 136 6.01 20.27 -25.19
C HIS A 136 5.52 20.50 -23.75
N ARG A 137 5.31 19.44 -22.95
CA ARG A 137 4.91 19.50 -21.53
C ARG A 137 5.91 18.85 -20.59
N ASN A 138 7.07 18.40 -21.09
CA ASN A 138 8.06 17.65 -20.31
C ASN A 138 7.46 16.44 -19.58
N GLN A 139 6.66 15.62 -20.29
CA GLN A 139 5.86 14.54 -19.71
C GLN A 139 6.00 13.20 -20.45
N LEU A 140 5.93 12.10 -19.70
CA LEU A 140 5.57 10.77 -20.21
C LEU A 140 4.09 10.50 -19.97
N LEU A 141 3.46 9.79 -20.91
CA LEU A 141 2.13 9.24 -20.75
C LEU A 141 2.26 7.75 -20.44
N VAL A 142 1.58 7.27 -19.40
CA VAL A 142 1.60 5.86 -18.98
C VAL A 142 0.19 5.28 -18.96
N ASP A 143 0.07 3.96 -19.21
CA ASP A 143 -1.21 3.22 -19.27
C ASP A 143 -1.80 2.85 -17.89
N CYS A 144 -1.49 3.65 -16.87
CA CYS A 144 -2.03 3.51 -15.52
C CYS A 144 -2.61 4.84 -15.05
N GLY A 145 -3.93 4.94 -15.08
CA GLY A 145 -4.68 6.01 -14.44
C GLY A 145 -5.20 5.64 -13.05
N TRP A 146 -6.20 6.37 -12.56
CA TRP A 146 -6.78 6.09 -11.24
C TRP A 146 -7.51 4.74 -11.17
N ALA A 147 -7.93 4.18 -12.31
CA ALA A 147 -8.48 2.82 -12.38
C ALA A 147 -7.43 1.74 -12.10
N GLY A 148 -6.13 2.07 -12.18
CA GLY A 148 -5.03 1.15 -11.87
C GLY A 148 -4.40 1.35 -10.49
N ILE A 149 -4.53 2.53 -9.88
CA ILE A 149 -3.79 2.87 -8.64
C ILE A 149 -4.58 3.66 -7.59
N SER A 150 -5.87 3.91 -7.82
CA SER A 150 -6.74 4.78 -7.01
C SER A 150 -6.31 6.26 -6.97
N LEU A 151 -7.14 7.10 -6.31
CA LEU A 151 -6.84 8.53 -6.08
C LEU A 151 -6.35 8.82 -4.66
N ASP A 152 -6.23 7.82 -3.79
CA ASP A 152 -6.03 8.06 -2.36
C ASP A 152 -4.68 8.74 -2.02
N GLY A 153 -3.69 8.67 -2.93
CA GLY A 153 -2.41 9.38 -2.78
C GLY A 153 -2.43 10.87 -3.14
N ALA A 154 -3.52 11.40 -3.69
CA ALA A 154 -3.59 12.77 -4.20
C ALA A 154 -3.17 13.81 -3.15
N GLY A 155 -2.10 14.57 -3.44
CA GLY A 155 -1.61 15.62 -2.55
C GLY A 155 -0.93 15.13 -1.27
N LYS A 156 -0.71 13.81 -1.12
CA LYS A 156 -0.08 13.21 0.07
C LYS A 156 1.40 12.87 -0.14
N LEU A 157 1.87 12.78 -1.38
CA LEU A 157 3.28 12.56 -1.72
C LEU A 157 3.86 13.70 -2.57
N PRO A 158 5.13 14.07 -2.39
CA PRO A 158 5.85 14.93 -3.34
C PRO A 158 5.91 14.32 -4.75
N THR A 159 5.89 12.98 -4.84
CA THR A 159 5.87 12.23 -6.09
C THR A 159 4.46 12.02 -6.68
N GLY A 160 3.43 12.63 -6.07
CA GLY A 160 2.04 12.54 -6.50
C GLY A 160 1.31 11.33 -5.93
N TYR A 161 0.95 10.35 -6.76
CA TYR A 161 0.11 9.20 -6.35
C TYR A 161 0.90 7.94 -5.96
N ALA A 162 2.17 7.87 -6.33
CA ALA A 162 3.02 6.71 -6.15
C ALA A 162 4.50 7.11 -6.14
N VAL A 163 5.37 6.20 -5.71
CA VAL A 163 6.82 6.26 -5.98
C VAL A 163 7.09 5.43 -7.23
N ILE A 164 7.96 5.92 -8.13
CA ILE A 164 8.39 5.15 -9.31
C ILE A 164 9.71 4.46 -8.96
N GLU A 165 9.68 3.14 -8.83
CA GLU A 165 10.81 2.33 -8.38
C GLU A 165 12.00 2.47 -9.33
N GLY A 166 13.19 2.71 -8.78
CA GLY A 166 14.41 2.96 -9.57
C GLY A 166 14.49 4.35 -10.25
N HIS A 167 13.44 5.18 -10.13
CA HIS A 167 13.34 6.47 -10.81
C HIS A 167 13.00 7.61 -9.84
N PRO A 168 13.90 7.97 -8.91
CA PRO A 168 13.62 8.94 -7.85
C PRO A 168 13.36 10.36 -8.36
N ASN A 169 13.82 10.70 -9.57
CA ASN A 169 13.52 11.99 -10.20
C ASN A 169 12.14 12.01 -10.89
N LEU A 170 11.35 10.94 -10.88
CA LEU A 170 10.04 10.93 -11.53
C LEU A 170 8.90 11.04 -10.51
N LYS A 171 7.83 11.74 -10.90
CA LYS A 171 6.59 11.87 -10.15
C LYS A 171 5.39 11.59 -11.05
N LEU A 172 4.40 10.88 -10.52
CA LEU A 172 3.11 10.68 -11.17
C LEU A 172 2.21 11.87 -10.81
N LEU A 173 2.23 12.93 -11.62
CA LEU A 173 1.61 14.22 -11.27
C LEU A 173 0.10 14.16 -11.26
N SER A 174 -0.50 13.56 -12.29
CA SER A 174 -1.94 13.60 -12.53
C SER A 174 -2.38 12.39 -13.33
N MET A 175 -3.66 12.05 -13.19
CA MET A 175 -4.24 10.89 -13.84
C MET A 175 -5.64 11.22 -14.37
N THR A 176 -5.99 10.55 -15.45
CA THR A 176 -7.38 10.30 -15.85
C THR A 176 -7.73 8.87 -15.44
N GLN A 177 -8.86 8.33 -15.91
CA GLN A 177 -9.26 6.97 -15.59
C GLN A 177 -8.18 5.94 -15.96
N GLU A 178 -7.70 6.00 -17.20
CA GLU A 178 -6.80 4.98 -17.75
C GLU A 178 -5.38 5.49 -18.01
N HIS A 179 -5.15 6.81 -17.92
CA HIS A 179 -3.85 7.39 -18.26
C HIS A 179 -3.25 8.15 -17.10
N GLY A 180 -1.97 7.90 -16.84
CA GLY A 180 -1.13 8.66 -15.92
C GLY A 180 -0.18 9.59 -16.65
N ARG A 181 0.14 10.72 -16.03
CA ARG A 181 1.14 11.68 -16.53
C ARG A 181 2.32 11.71 -15.57
N VAL A 182 3.47 11.29 -16.07
CA VAL A 182 4.73 11.27 -15.33
C VAL A 182 5.58 12.46 -15.74
N GLU A 183 6.13 13.16 -14.76
CA GLU A 183 7.00 14.32 -14.93
C GLU A 183 8.28 14.12 -14.13
N PRO A 184 9.37 14.83 -14.48
CA PRO A 184 10.51 14.90 -13.61
C PRO A 184 10.22 15.83 -12.41
N ILE A 185 10.85 15.58 -11.27
CA ILE A 185 10.84 16.50 -10.13
C ILE A 185 11.59 17.77 -10.50
N SER A 186 12.74 17.62 -11.17
CA SER A 186 13.52 18.73 -11.70
C SER A 186 14.20 18.39 -13.03
N GLY A 187 14.43 19.42 -13.84
CA GLY A 187 15.13 19.32 -15.12
C GLY A 187 14.29 18.73 -16.28
N PRO A 188 14.91 18.60 -17.46
CA PRO A 188 14.27 18.00 -18.62
C PRO A 188 14.24 16.46 -18.51
N LEU A 189 13.18 15.85 -19.04
CA LEU A 189 13.14 14.40 -19.24
C LEU A 189 14.10 13.99 -20.37
N ASP A 190 14.89 12.97 -20.08
CA ASP A 190 15.61 12.22 -21.09
C ASP A 190 14.71 11.10 -21.64
N TYR A 191 14.01 11.39 -22.75
CA TYR A 191 13.08 10.46 -23.39
C TYR A 191 13.76 9.18 -23.90
N SER A 192 15.07 9.20 -24.15
CA SER A 192 15.80 8.01 -24.62
C SER A 192 15.86 6.90 -23.57
N LYS A 193 15.79 7.27 -22.27
CA LYS A 193 15.74 6.32 -21.14
C LYS A 193 14.36 5.68 -20.95
N TYR A 194 13.33 6.21 -21.59
CA TYR A 194 11.92 5.84 -21.36
C TYR A 194 11.23 5.57 -22.69
N ALA A 195 11.77 4.66 -23.50
CA ALA A 195 11.20 4.33 -24.81
C ALA A 195 9.72 3.94 -24.71
N ILE A 196 8.92 4.31 -25.72
CA ILE A 196 7.51 3.87 -25.80
C ILE A 196 7.48 2.33 -25.79
N GLY A 197 6.66 1.76 -24.92
CA GLY A 197 6.56 0.33 -24.63
C GLY A 197 7.38 -0.14 -23.43
N SER A 198 8.33 0.67 -22.93
CA SER A 198 9.10 0.32 -21.72
C SER A 198 8.20 0.28 -20.49
N LEU A 199 8.54 -0.59 -19.55
CA LEU A 199 7.81 -0.71 -18.28
C LEU A 199 8.38 0.24 -17.23
N LEU A 200 7.47 0.79 -16.43
CA LEU A 200 7.75 1.45 -15.17
C LEU A 200 6.98 0.72 -14.07
N THR A 201 7.56 0.74 -12.88
CA THR A 201 7.00 0.07 -11.71
C THR A 201 6.59 1.11 -10.68
N LEU A 202 5.29 1.16 -10.36
CA LEU A 202 4.73 2.09 -9.39
C LEU A 202 4.55 1.40 -8.03
N ILE A 203 5.02 2.04 -6.98
CA ILE A 203 4.74 1.67 -5.59
C ILE A 203 3.59 2.57 -5.12
N PRO A 204 2.37 2.02 -4.93
CA PRO A 204 1.19 2.82 -4.64
C PRO A 204 1.25 3.51 -3.27
N TYR A 205 0.58 4.66 -3.15
CA TYR A 205 0.41 5.32 -1.86
C TYR A 205 -0.29 4.44 -0.82
N HIS A 206 -1.39 3.79 -1.20
CA HIS A 206 -2.21 2.97 -0.32
C HIS A 206 -2.56 1.64 -1.00
N SER A 207 -2.08 0.53 -0.44
CA SER A 207 -2.21 -0.79 -1.05
C SER A 207 -3.64 -1.30 -1.06
N CYS A 208 -4.44 -1.10 -0.01
CA CYS A 208 -5.81 -1.57 0.06
C CYS A 208 -6.69 -0.94 -1.03
N ALA A 209 -6.60 0.38 -1.18
CA ALA A 209 -7.32 1.13 -2.20
C ALA A 209 -6.88 0.72 -3.62
N THR A 210 -5.58 0.51 -3.82
CA THR A 210 -5.03 0.05 -5.11
C THR A 210 -5.48 -1.36 -5.43
N ALA A 211 -5.34 -2.31 -4.50
CA ALA A 211 -5.65 -3.72 -4.69
C ALA A 211 -7.13 -3.94 -5.05
N MET A 212 -8.05 -3.15 -4.49
CA MET A 212 -9.48 -3.19 -4.82
C MET A 212 -9.77 -2.91 -6.31
N MET A 213 -8.90 -2.15 -6.99
CA MET A 213 -9.04 -1.83 -8.40
C MET A 213 -8.68 -3.00 -9.32
N HIS A 214 -8.02 -4.04 -8.79
CA HIS A 214 -7.49 -5.14 -9.59
C HIS A 214 -8.29 -6.43 -9.42
N PRO A 215 -8.69 -7.09 -10.53
CA PRO A 215 -9.40 -8.36 -10.48
C PRO A 215 -8.52 -9.57 -10.18
N VAL A 216 -7.21 -9.44 -10.40
CA VAL A 216 -6.23 -10.50 -10.26
C VAL A 216 -4.92 -9.88 -9.81
N TYR A 217 -4.25 -10.53 -8.87
CA TYR A 217 -2.92 -10.17 -8.43
C TYR A 217 -1.93 -11.20 -8.97
N HIS A 218 -0.84 -10.74 -9.59
CA HIS A 218 0.19 -11.64 -10.11
C HIS A 218 1.31 -11.75 -9.07
N VAL A 219 1.50 -12.95 -8.55
CA VAL A 219 2.50 -13.20 -7.51
C VAL A 219 3.81 -13.56 -8.18
N HIS A 220 4.90 -12.94 -7.76
CA HIS A 220 6.23 -13.23 -8.30
C HIS A 220 7.30 -13.27 -7.22
N SER A 221 8.41 -13.93 -7.56
CA SER A 221 9.64 -13.96 -6.77
C SER A 221 10.82 -14.11 -7.75
N GLU A 222 11.93 -13.43 -7.48
CA GLU A 222 13.14 -13.47 -8.31
C GLU A 222 12.87 -13.21 -9.81
N GLY A 223 11.96 -12.25 -10.11
CA GLY A 223 11.57 -11.92 -11.48
C GLY A 223 10.70 -12.97 -12.19
N ARG A 224 10.28 -14.03 -11.51
CA ARG A 224 9.46 -15.11 -12.06
C ARG A 224 8.05 -15.09 -11.49
N LEU A 225 7.06 -15.23 -12.36
CA LEU A 225 5.67 -15.43 -11.95
C LEU A 225 5.51 -16.79 -11.25
N LEU A 226 4.99 -16.77 -10.03
CA LEU A 226 4.68 -17.94 -9.22
C LEU A 226 3.21 -18.34 -9.32
N GLY A 227 2.32 -17.37 -9.55
CA GLY A 227 0.89 -17.65 -9.63
C GLY A 227 0.03 -16.40 -9.73
N LYS A 228 -1.28 -16.62 -9.57
CA LYS A 228 -2.30 -15.58 -9.59
C LYS A 228 -3.19 -15.74 -8.35
N TRP A 229 -3.49 -14.63 -7.69
CA TRP A 229 -4.49 -14.57 -6.63
C TRP A 229 -5.71 -13.79 -7.12
N THR A 230 -6.90 -14.27 -6.78
CA THR A 230 -8.16 -13.61 -7.12
C THR A 230 -8.83 -13.15 -5.82
N PRO A 231 -8.99 -11.83 -5.60
CA PRO A 231 -9.61 -11.32 -4.39
C PRO A 231 -11.13 -11.50 -4.41
N THR A 232 -11.72 -11.69 -3.23
CA THR A 232 -13.16 -11.51 -3.02
C THR A 232 -13.54 -10.04 -3.21
N ARG A 233 -14.73 -9.77 -3.77
CA ARG A 233 -15.23 -8.42 -4.03
C ARG A 233 -16.74 -8.33 -3.77
N GLY A 234 -17.22 -7.13 -3.43
CA GLY A 234 -18.60 -6.89 -3.01
C GLY A 234 -18.81 -7.15 -1.52
N TRP A 235 -20.08 -7.18 -1.12
CA TRP A 235 -20.56 -7.54 0.22
C TRP A 235 -21.67 -8.58 0.10
#